data_AF-A0A2A2QUD6-F1
#
_entry.id   AF-A0A2A2QUD6-F1
#
_cell.length_a   1.000
_cell.length_b   1.000
_cell.length_c   1.000
_cell.angle_alpha   90.00
_cell.angle_beta   90.00
_cell.angle_gamma   90.00
#
_symmetry.space_group_name_H-M   'P 1'
#
loop_
_entity.id
_entity.type
_entity.pdbx_description
1 polymer ?
#
loop_
_entity_poly.entity_id
_entity_poly.type
_entity_poly.pdbx_seq_one_letter_code
_entity_poly.pdbx_strand_id
1 'polypeptide(L)'
;MFSNLLQLISRRSPPSYDLEFVREVRVTRRAPRSAKSKRLMLAGWILIALKCWLVVWAVGHYNVPVNPLWVTLPTVIFAGVCTLMYFLGE
;
A
#
# COMPACT_ATOMS: atom_id res chain seq x y z
N MET A 1 -18.03 -31.89 26.85
CA MET A 1 -17.07 -32.38 25.83
C MET A 1 -17.14 -33.89 25.59
N PHE A 2 -17.45 -34.72 26.59
CA PHE A 2 -17.56 -36.19 26.46
C PHE A 2 -18.65 -36.69 25.48
N SER A 3 -19.70 -35.88 25.24
CA SER A 3 -20.81 -36.23 24.34
C SER A 3 -20.39 -36.39 22.87
N ASN A 4 -19.35 -35.68 22.42
CA ASN A 4 -18.80 -35.81 21.07
C ASN A 4 -18.09 -37.16 20.85
N LEU A 5 -17.45 -37.69 21.89
CA LEU A 5 -16.74 -38.99 21.84
C LEU A 5 -17.72 -40.17 21.75
N LEU A 6 -18.85 -40.10 22.46
CA LEU A 6 -19.93 -41.10 22.37
C LEU A 6 -20.60 -41.12 20.99
N GLN A 7 -20.68 -39.97 20.31
CA GLN A 7 -21.19 -39.88 18.94
C GLN A 7 -20.28 -40.56 17.92
N LEU A 8 -18.95 -40.46 18.09
CA LEU A 8 -17.96 -41.07 17.19
C LEU A 8 -18.00 -42.61 17.22
N ILE A 9 -18.21 -43.18 18.41
CA ILE A 9 -18.35 -44.62 18.63
C ILE A 9 -19.68 -45.16 18.11
N SER A 10 -20.75 -44.35 18.15
CA SER A 10 -22.11 -44.81 17.87
C SER A 10 -22.50 -44.81 16.38
N ARG A 11 -21.59 -44.47 15.44
CA ARG A 11 -21.86 -44.40 13.98
C ARG A 11 -23.24 -43.79 13.64
N ARG A 12 -23.70 -42.79 14.38
CA ARG A 12 -24.92 -42.06 13.98
C ARG A 12 -24.53 -41.20 12.79
N SER A 13 -25.10 -41.50 11.62
CA SER A 13 -25.02 -40.61 10.47
C SER A 13 -25.43 -39.21 10.92
N PRO A 14 -24.56 -38.19 10.74
CA PRO A 14 -24.91 -36.84 11.09
C PRO A 14 -26.14 -36.42 10.26
N PRO A 15 -27.08 -35.64 10.83
CA PRO A 15 -28.13 -35.02 10.05
C PRO A 15 -27.45 -34.24 8.92
N SER A 16 -28.02 -34.33 7.72
CA SER A 16 -27.56 -33.63 6.52
C SER A 16 -27.21 -32.20 6.88
N TYR A 17 -25.93 -31.95 7.14
CA TYR A 17 -25.40 -30.62 7.01
C TYR A 17 -25.48 -30.41 5.50
N ASP A 18 -26.52 -29.68 5.07
CA ASP A 18 -26.43 -28.84 3.89
C ASP A 18 -25.23 -27.95 4.14
N LEU A 19 -24.06 -28.52 3.89
CA LEU A 19 -22.86 -27.78 3.65
C LEU A 19 -23.25 -27.02 2.39
N GLU A 20 -23.62 -25.75 2.57
CA GLU A 20 -23.08 -24.67 1.77
C GLU A 20 -21.55 -24.78 1.83
N PHE A 21 -21.02 -25.88 1.30
CA PHE A 21 -19.62 -26.15 1.12
C PHE A 21 -19.26 -25.16 0.06
N VAL A 22 -18.69 -24.04 0.50
CA VAL A 22 -18.21 -22.99 -0.38
C VAL A 22 -17.19 -23.63 -1.32
N ARG A 23 -17.68 -24.04 -2.49
CA ARG A 23 -16.96 -24.87 -3.46
C ARG A 23 -15.80 -24.11 -4.07
N GLU A 24 -15.92 -22.79 -4.13
CA GLU A 24 -14.84 -21.89 -4.49
C GLU A 24 -15.06 -20.53 -3.84
N VAL A 25 -14.07 -20.05 -3.07
CA VAL A 25 -13.94 -18.63 -2.76
C VAL A 25 -13.16 -18.02 -3.91
N ARG A 26 -13.86 -17.60 -4.98
CA ARG A 26 -13.23 -16.85 -6.05
C ARG A 26 -13.08 -15.41 -5.57
N VAL A 27 -11.88 -15.03 -5.12
CA VAL A 27 -11.55 -13.65 -4.74
C VAL A 27 -11.47 -12.78 -5.99
N THR A 28 -12.62 -12.52 -6.61
CA THR A 28 -12.74 -11.64 -7.77
C THR A 28 -12.88 -10.21 -7.27
N ARG A 29 -11.73 -9.58 -7.04
CA ARG A 29 -11.40 -8.17 -7.33
C ARG A 29 -10.35 -7.68 -6.34
N ARG A 30 -9.17 -7.40 -6.87
CA ARG A 30 -8.27 -6.39 -6.31
C ARG A 30 -9.11 -5.14 -6.04
N ALA A 31 -9.20 -4.69 -4.79
CA ALA A 31 -10.05 -3.57 -4.42
C ALA A 31 -9.84 -2.39 -5.39
N PRO A 32 -10.91 -1.77 -5.93
CA PRO A 32 -10.77 -0.65 -6.84
C PRO A 32 -9.97 0.45 -6.13
N ARG A 33 -8.80 0.74 -6.69
CA ARG A 33 -7.80 1.66 -6.15
C ARG A 33 -8.48 2.98 -5.78
N SER A 34 -8.51 3.30 -4.49
CA SER A 34 -9.21 4.49 -4.02
C SER A 34 -8.60 5.74 -4.67
N ALA A 35 -9.45 6.63 -5.20
CA ALA A 35 -8.99 7.87 -5.82
C ALA A 35 -8.17 8.76 -4.86
N LYS A 36 -8.31 8.53 -3.53
CA LYS A 36 -7.55 9.20 -2.48
C LYS A 36 -6.05 8.91 -2.57
N SER A 37 -5.64 7.67 -2.85
CA SER A 37 -4.22 7.31 -2.95
C SER A 37 -3.52 8.01 -4.13
N LYS A 38 -4.21 8.11 -5.28
CA LYS A 38 -3.70 8.87 -6.43
C LYS A 38 -3.54 10.36 -6.10
N ARG A 39 -4.50 10.97 -5.40
CA ARG A 39 -4.43 12.38 -4.99
C ARG A 39 -3.32 12.66 -3.98
N LEU A 40 -3.12 11.77 -3.00
CA LEU A 40 -2.02 11.88 -2.03
C LEU A 40 -0.65 11.82 -2.71
N MET A 41 -0.48 10.91 -3.68
CA MET A 41 0.77 10.80 -4.44
C MET A 41 1.04 12.07 -5.24
N LEU A 42 0.02 12.63 -5.91
CA LEU A 42 0.15 13.89 -6.64
C LEU A 42 0.49 15.07 -5.72
N ALA A 43 -0.19 15.17 -4.57
CA ALA A 43 0.07 16.21 -3.58
C ALA A 43 1.50 16.11 -3.03
N GLY A 44 2.00 14.90 -2.77
CA GLY A 44 3.38 14.66 -2.34
C GLY A 44 4.39 15.15 -3.39
N TRP A 45 4.18 14.84 -4.66
CA TRP A 45 5.04 15.31 -5.76
C TRP A 45 5.05 16.84 -5.88
N ILE A 46 3.89 17.50 -5.76
CA ILE A 46 3.81 18.97 -5.77
C ILE A 46 4.59 19.57 -4.59
N LEU A 47 4.44 19.01 -3.39
CA LEU A 47 5.14 19.47 -2.20
C LEU A 47 6.66 19.34 -2.35
N ILE A 48 7.14 18.23 -2.92
CA ILE A 48 8.57 18.00 -3.20
C ILE A 48 9.10 19.02 -4.22
N ALA A 49 8.36 19.26 -5.31
CA ALA A 49 8.74 20.24 -6.32
C ALA A 49 8.86 21.65 -5.73
N LEU A 50 7.88 22.05 -4.91
CA LEU A 50 7.88 23.34 -4.22
C LEU A 50 9.08 23.46 -3.26
N LYS A 51 9.38 22.42 -2.49
CA LYS A 51 10.58 22.35 -1.64
C LYS A 51 11.86 22.53 -2.46
N CYS A 52 11.98 21.84 -3.59
CA CYS A 52 13.19 21.89 -4.41
C CYS A 52 13.38 23.29 -5.00
N TRP A 53 12.29 23.91 -5.46
CA TRP A 53 12.30 25.30 -5.91
C TRP A 53 12.78 26.27 -4.83
N LEU A 54 12.25 26.15 -3.60
CA LEU A 54 12.67 26.99 -2.48
C LEU A 54 14.16 26.84 -2.15
N VAL A 55 14.71 25.62 -2.23
CA VAL A 55 16.15 25.39 -2.00
C VAL A 55 16.99 26.08 -3.07
N VAL A 56 16.65 25.91 -4.36
CA VAL A 56 17.37 26.56 -5.46
C VAL A 56 17.29 28.08 -5.34
N TRP A 57 16.09 28.60 -5.04
CA TRP A 57 15.88 30.03 -4.81
C TRP A 57 16.71 30.56 -3.63
N ALA A 58 16.71 29.85 -2.49
CA ALA A 58 17.45 30.27 -1.31
C ALA A 58 18.96 30.26 -1.57
N VAL A 59 19.50 29.25 -2.24
CA VAL A 59 20.93 29.21 -2.58
C VAL A 59 21.33 30.38 -3.49
N GLY A 60 20.52 30.68 -4.51
CA GLY A 60 20.77 31.83 -5.39
C GLY A 60 20.60 33.18 -4.69
N HIS A 61 19.59 33.32 -3.83
CA HIS A 61 19.29 34.57 -3.12
C HIS A 61 20.33 34.90 -2.05
N TYR A 62 20.80 33.90 -1.30
CA TYR A 62 21.77 34.08 -0.22
C TYR A 62 23.22 33.83 -0.64
N ASN A 63 23.50 33.54 -1.93
CA ASN A 63 24.83 33.21 -2.46
C ASN A 63 25.58 32.17 -1.61
N VAL A 64 24.84 31.16 -1.14
CA VAL A 64 25.44 30.14 -0.27
C VAL A 64 26.34 29.26 -1.14
N PRO A 65 27.61 28.99 -0.77
CA PRO A 65 28.54 28.19 -1.55
C PRO A 65 28.23 26.68 -1.45
N VAL A 66 26.97 26.30 -1.64
CA VAL A 66 26.50 24.92 -1.59
C VAL A 66 25.78 24.62 -2.88
N ASN A 67 26.05 23.46 -3.48
CA ASN A 67 25.33 23.05 -4.67
C ASN A 67 23.90 22.62 -4.28
N PRO A 68 22.84 23.30 -4.76
CA PRO A 68 21.47 22.99 -4.38
C PRO A 68 21.03 21.58 -4.78
N LEU A 69 21.69 20.98 -5.79
CA LEU A 69 21.47 19.58 -6.19
C LEU A 69 21.76 18.59 -5.06
N TRP A 70 22.73 18.86 -4.20
CA TRP A 70 23.07 17.93 -3.11
C TRP A 70 21.92 17.72 -2.12
N VAL A 71 21.04 18.70 -1.99
CA VAL A 71 19.91 18.67 -1.07
C VAL A 71 18.63 18.17 -1.74
N THR A 72 18.46 18.41 -3.04
CA THR A 72 17.25 18.02 -3.79
C THR A 72 17.32 16.60 -4.34
N LEU A 73 18.51 16.14 -4.75
CA LEU A 73 18.71 14.85 -5.39
C LEU A 73 18.32 13.65 -4.51
N PRO A 74 18.68 13.58 -3.21
CA PRO A 74 18.24 12.47 -2.34
C PRO A 74 16.71 12.46 -2.14
N THR A 75 16.09 13.64 -2.05
CA THR A 75 14.64 13.76 -1.87
C THR A 75 13.88 13.24 -3.09
N VAL A 76 14.35 13.60 -4.30
CA VAL A 76 13.75 13.14 -5.56
C VAL A 76 13.94 11.63 -5.73
N ILE A 77 15.12 11.09 -5.38
CA ILE A 77 15.38 9.65 -5.41
C ILE A 77 14.40 8.90 -4.49
N PHE A 78 14.27 9.32 -3.24
CA PHE A 78 13.34 8.69 -2.29
C PHE A 78 11.88 8.76 -2.76
N ALA A 79 11.46 9.90 -3.30
CA ALA A 79 10.12 10.05 -3.86
C ALA A 79 9.90 9.12 -5.06
N GLY A 80 10.90 8.98 -5.92
CA GLY A 80 10.92 8.04 -7.03
C GLY A 80 10.82 6.58 -6.55
N VAL A 81 11.58 6.20 -5.52
CA VAL A 81 11.53 4.85 -4.93
C VAL A 81 10.17 4.56 -4.31
N CYS A 82 9.58 5.49 -3.55
CA CYS A 82 8.23 5.34 -3.01
C CYS A 82 7.18 5.17 -4.12
N THR A 83 7.30 5.96 -5.19
CA THR A 83 6.42 5.85 -6.37
C THR A 83 6.61 4.50 -7.06
N LEU A 84 7.85 4.04 -7.22
CA LEU A 84 8.18 2.76 -7.83
C LEU A 84 7.65 1.59 -7.02
N MET A 85 7.83 1.59 -5.69
CA MET A 85 7.27 0.56 -4.82
C MET A 85 5.74 0.53 -4.87
N TYR A 86 5.09 1.69 -5.04
CA TYR A 86 3.65 1.74 -5.22
C TYR A 86 3.16 1.12 -6.54
N PHE A 87 3.99 1.12 -7.58
CA PHE A 87 3.71 0.41 -8.84
C PHE A 87 4.18 -1.05 -8.83
N LEU A 88 5.23 -1.39 -8.08
CA LEU A 88 5.83 -2.73 -8.02
C LEU A 88 5.18 -3.65 -6.97
N GLY A 89 4.49 -3.07 -5.98
CA GLY A 89 3.59 -3.80 -5.09
C GLY A 89 2.24 -4.14 -5.72
N GLU A 90 2.06 -3.81 -7.01
CA GLU A 90 1.02 -4.37 -7.88
C GLU A 90 1.49 -5.67 -8.55
#